data_AF-A0A938JI57-F1
#
_entry.id   AF-A0A938JI57-F1
#
_cell.length_a   1.000
_cell.length_b   1.000
_cell.length_c   1.000
_cell.angle_alpha   90.00
_cell.angle_beta   90.00
_cell.angle_gamma   90.00
#
_symmetry.space_group_name_H-M   'P 1'
#
loop_
_entity.id
_entity.type
_entity.pdbx_description
1 polymer ?
#
loop_
_entity_poly.entity_id
_entity_poly.type
_entity_poly.pdbx_seq_one_letter_code
_entity_poly.pdbx_strand_id
1 'polypeptide(L)'
;MSTSTSRPGRAIVALLVILIAGASVIFLQGESKIRYGLDLQGGTSVVLQPRIDGTSGAVTAAAIDQAVEIIRQRVNSLGVAESEVVAQGSGINRQIVISVPGETGERVVDLVGQTAELRFRQVLAVGSAVEAPPAPAPSTSPAASPSGGAAATPAPSGSKLTKSAIRHSDPAPAATPEPIVTPNTTTAPEGSADPAASQVSDELSQKFATLDCTDEKNLVGGGDNPDQPLVTCDRDGTARYVLGPAEVLGRQVRGATSAIDQQGTGGWFVSLDFNREGTKKFGEVTQRVVSLTAPQNQVAIVLDGLVVSAPRIIDAILGGQAQITGNFTQQEASDLANVLKYGSLPLAFDRGEVQQISPTLGSDQLRAGILAGALGLLLVVLYSLFYYRALGMVTLGSLGLAALMLWMSAVILGKNLGFTLTLAGIAGAIVAVGITADSFIIYFERLRDEIREGRSLRSAVESAWIRARRTIIISDLVSLIAAALLFTFAIGGVRGFAFMLGLTTLIDLIVIFLFTKPIITLLANVNFFASGHKLSGLDSHKVVRGTMAGRQS
;
A
#
# COMPACT_ATOMS: atom_id res chain seq x y z
N MET A 1 8.08 -56.41 14.81
CA MET A 1 8.07 -55.03 14.27
C MET A 1 8.67 -55.06 12.87
N SER A 2 8.10 -54.33 11.90
CA SER A 2 8.64 -54.30 10.53
C SER A 2 9.94 -53.47 10.48
N THR A 3 11.03 -54.08 10.02
CA THR A 3 12.31 -53.41 9.79
C THR A 3 12.25 -52.61 8.50
N SER A 4 11.72 -51.39 8.58
CA SER A 4 11.74 -50.42 7.48
C SER A 4 13.19 -50.14 7.07
N THR A 5 13.64 -50.77 6.00
CA THR A 5 15.00 -50.61 5.48
C THR A 5 15.12 -49.23 4.85
N SER A 6 15.92 -48.36 5.48
CA SER A 6 16.20 -47.02 4.96
C SER A 6 16.78 -47.10 3.55
N ARG A 7 16.03 -46.60 2.56
CA ARG A 7 16.46 -46.51 1.15
C ARG A 7 16.85 -45.06 0.83
N PRO A 8 18.07 -44.59 1.18
CA PRO A 8 18.46 -43.18 1.10
C PRO A 8 18.28 -42.59 -0.32
N GLY A 9 18.51 -43.39 -1.36
CA GLY A 9 18.32 -42.97 -2.75
C GLY A 9 16.89 -42.49 -3.08
N ARG A 10 15.84 -43.02 -2.44
CA ARG A 10 14.45 -42.53 -2.70
C ARG A 10 14.24 -41.12 -2.17
N ALA A 11 14.85 -40.78 -1.04
CA ALA A 11 14.76 -39.45 -0.44
C ALA A 11 15.59 -38.42 -1.23
N ILE A 12 16.78 -38.80 -1.70
CA ILE A 12 17.62 -37.96 -2.56
C ILE A 12 16.94 -37.73 -3.93
N VAL A 13 16.30 -38.73 -4.51
CA VAL A 13 15.51 -38.56 -5.74
C VAL A 13 14.31 -37.62 -5.51
N ALA A 14 13.61 -37.73 -4.37
CA ALA A 14 12.53 -36.80 -4.04
C ALA A 14 13.03 -35.34 -3.89
N LEU A 15 14.20 -35.14 -3.27
CA LEU A 15 14.85 -33.82 -3.19
C LEU A 15 15.19 -33.27 -4.58
N LEU A 16 15.80 -34.09 -5.46
CA LEU A 16 16.14 -33.68 -6.82
C LEU A 16 14.88 -33.31 -7.62
N VAL A 17 13.77 -34.03 -7.45
CA VAL A 17 12.49 -33.67 -8.07
C VAL A 17 11.97 -32.33 -7.56
N ILE A 18 12.07 -32.03 -6.26
CA ILE A 18 11.69 -30.71 -5.68
C ILE A 18 12.55 -29.59 -6.28
N LEU A 19 13.88 -29.77 -6.36
CA LEU A 19 14.80 -28.79 -6.93
C LEU A 19 14.55 -28.56 -8.44
N ILE A 20 14.36 -29.63 -9.21
CA ILE A 20 14.06 -29.52 -10.65
C ILE A 20 12.70 -28.86 -10.88
N ALA A 21 11.68 -29.19 -10.09
CA ALA A 21 10.36 -28.58 -10.18
C ALA A 21 10.42 -27.07 -9.89
N GLY A 22 11.06 -26.65 -8.79
CA GLY A 22 11.22 -25.24 -8.46
C GLY A 22 12.04 -24.47 -9.50
N ALA A 23 13.13 -25.04 -10.01
CA ALA A 23 13.93 -24.42 -11.07
C ALA A 23 13.14 -24.28 -12.38
N SER A 24 12.28 -25.26 -12.69
CA SER A 24 11.36 -25.20 -13.84
C SER A 24 10.33 -24.08 -13.69
N VAL A 25 9.78 -23.88 -12.48
CA VAL A 25 8.83 -22.77 -12.21
C VAL A 25 9.52 -21.42 -12.38
N ILE A 26 10.74 -21.23 -11.83
CA ILE A 26 11.53 -19.99 -12.00
C ILE A 26 11.81 -19.70 -13.48
N PHE A 27 12.19 -20.73 -14.25
CA PHE A 27 12.42 -20.60 -15.69
C PHE A 27 11.15 -20.21 -16.45
N LEU A 28 10.01 -20.85 -16.16
CA LEU A 28 8.70 -20.54 -16.76
C LEU A 28 8.17 -19.15 -16.35
N GLN A 29 8.56 -18.65 -15.17
CA GLN A 29 8.23 -17.30 -14.72
C GLN A 29 9.10 -16.21 -15.37
N GLY A 30 10.28 -16.55 -15.90
CA GLY A 30 11.21 -15.60 -16.53
C GLY A 30 11.83 -14.58 -15.58
N GLU A 31 11.69 -14.78 -14.27
CA GLU A 31 12.07 -13.84 -13.21
C GLU A 31 12.98 -14.55 -12.21
N SER A 32 14.14 -13.97 -11.93
CA SER A 32 15.23 -14.60 -11.14
C SER A 32 15.76 -13.74 -10.00
N LYS A 33 15.16 -12.56 -9.80
CA LYS A 33 15.47 -11.64 -8.71
C LYS A 33 14.55 -11.88 -7.53
N ILE A 34 15.04 -11.64 -6.32
CA ILE A 34 14.19 -11.48 -5.14
C ILE A 34 13.66 -10.05 -5.17
N ARG A 35 12.34 -9.89 -5.05
CA ARG A 35 11.68 -8.58 -4.85
C ARG A 35 11.92 -8.15 -3.41
N TYR A 36 12.30 -6.89 -3.20
CA TYR A 36 12.65 -6.36 -1.88
C TYR A 36 11.51 -5.51 -1.31
N GLY A 37 11.41 -5.46 0.01
CA GLY A 37 10.43 -4.62 0.72
C GLY A 37 10.77 -3.13 0.63
N LEU A 38 9.76 -2.30 0.90
CA LEU A 38 9.90 -0.83 0.93
C LEU A 38 10.93 -0.37 1.97
N ASP A 39 11.12 -1.14 3.04
CA ASP A 39 12.13 -0.92 4.08
C ASP A 39 13.58 -1.15 3.59
N LEU A 40 13.77 -1.78 2.43
CA LEU A 40 15.07 -2.01 1.79
C LEU A 40 15.24 -1.23 0.46
N GLN A 41 14.16 -0.97 -0.28
CA GLN A 41 14.17 -0.18 -1.52
C GLN A 41 14.01 1.33 -1.28
N GLY A 42 13.28 1.74 -0.24
CA GLY A 42 12.76 3.09 -0.05
C GLY A 42 11.58 3.44 -0.97
N GLY A 43 10.84 4.49 -0.62
CA GLY A 43 9.61 4.94 -1.25
C GLY A 43 8.53 5.26 -0.20
N THR A 44 7.25 5.16 -0.57
CA THR A 44 6.12 5.47 0.32
C THR A 44 5.16 4.30 0.49
N SER A 45 4.75 4.07 1.74
CA SER A 45 3.63 3.21 2.12
C SER A 45 2.44 4.08 2.53
N VAL A 46 1.25 3.75 2.03
CA VAL A 46 -0.02 4.41 2.36
C VAL A 46 -1.00 3.35 2.84
N VAL A 47 -1.58 3.56 4.01
CA VAL A 47 -2.74 2.77 4.48
C VAL A 47 -4.02 3.54 4.15
N LEU A 48 -4.95 2.90 3.45
CA LEU A 48 -6.30 3.42 3.19
C LEU A 48 -7.32 2.56 3.94
N GLN A 49 -8.20 3.19 4.71
CA GLN A 49 -9.25 2.51 5.47
C GLN A 49 -10.63 2.86 4.89
N PRO A 50 -11.50 1.88 4.56
CA PRO A 50 -12.80 2.18 3.95
C PRO A 50 -13.68 3.00 4.90
N ARG A 51 -14.17 4.15 4.42
CA ARG A 51 -15.08 5.02 5.16
C ARG A 51 -16.47 4.38 5.17
N ILE A 52 -17.09 4.32 6.35
CA ILE A 52 -18.44 3.78 6.52
C ILE A 52 -19.43 4.95 6.52
N ASP A 53 -19.62 5.57 5.35
CA ASP A 53 -20.69 6.54 5.15
C ASP A 53 -22.05 5.84 5.30
N GLY A 54 -22.98 6.47 6.03
CA GLY A 54 -24.23 5.84 6.48
C GLY A 54 -25.24 5.42 5.38
N THR A 55 -24.87 5.58 4.11
CA THR A 55 -25.73 5.39 2.94
C THR A 55 -25.46 4.04 2.26
N SER A 56 -25.84 2.95 2.93
CA SER A 56 -26.05 1.60 2.35
C SER A 56 -24.88 0.91 1.64
N GLY A 57 -23.69 1.53 1.58
CA GLY A 57 -22.46 0.94 1.06
C GLY A 57 -21.89 -0.10 2.02
N ALA A 58 -22.44 -1.31 2.00
CA ALA A 58 -21.89 -2.41 2.78
C ALA A 58 -20.43 -2.68 2.34
N VAL A 59 -19.49 -2.57 3.29
CA VAL A 59 -18.05 -2.83 3.07
C VAL A 59 -17.86 -4.33 2.82
N THR A 60 -18.03 -4.74 1.56
CA THR A 60 -17.89 -6.12 1.11
C THR A 60 -16.46 -6.39 0.65
N ALA A 61 -16.02 -7.65 0.78
CA ALA A 61 -14.74 -8.09 0.23
C ALA A 61 -14.64 -7.79 -1.28
N ALA A 62 -15.72 -8.00 -2.05
CA ALA A 62 -15.77 -7.72 -3.47
C ALA A 62 -15.54 -6.23 -3.81
N ALA A 63 -16.13 -5.29 -3.05
CA ALA A 63 -15.91 -3.87 -3.26
C ALA A 63 -14.46 -3.46 -2.93
N ILE A 64 -13.86 -4.03 -1.87
CA ILE A 64 -12.45 -3.80 -1.55
C ILE A 64 -11.53 -4.40 -2.60
N ASP A 65 -11.80 -5.62 -3.08
CA ASP A 65 -10.96 -6.30 -4.07
C ASP A 65 -11.05 -5.59 -5.45
N GLN A 66 -12.20 -5.01 -5.79
CA GLN A 66 -12.35 -4.10 -6.93
C GLN A 66 -11.58 -2.79 -6.71
N ALA A 67 -11.63 -2.19 -5.52
CA ALA A 67 -10.84 -0.99 -5.21
C ALA A 67 -9.33 -1.26 -5.30
N VAL A 68 -8.86 -2.42 -4.80
CA VAL A 68 -7.46 -2.87 -4.92
C VAL A 68 -7.03 -2.95 -6.38
N GLU A 69 -7.86 -3.46 -7.29
CA GLU A 69 -7.51 -3.55 -8.71
C GLU A 69 -7.51 -2.17 -9.40
N ILE A 70 -8.46 -1.27 -9.09
CA ILE A 70 -8.45 0.11 -9.62
C ILE A 70 -7.21 0.87 -9.11
N ILE A 71 -6.89 0.78 -7.82
CA ILE A 71 -5.71 1.41 -7.23
C ILE A 71 -4.43 0.83 -7.84
N ARG A 72 -4.34 -0.50 -8.01
CA ARG A 72 -3.22 -1.16 -8.70
C ARG A 72 -3.04 -0.64 -10.13
N GLN A 73 -4.12 -0.45 -10.88
CA GLN A 73 -4.03 0.09 -12.24
C GLN A 73 -3.59 1.57 -12.26
N ARG A 74 -4.07 2.39 -11.31
CA ARG A 74 -3.59 3.77 -11.14
C ARG A 74 -2.11 3.83 -10.75
N VAL A 75 -1.65 3.04 -9.78
CA VAL A 75 -0.23 3.02 -9.37
C VAL A 75 0.66 2.47 -10.48
N ASN A 76 0.25 1.42 -11.20
CA ASN A 76 0.98 0.95 -12.39
C ASN A 76 1.08 2.06 -13.48
N SER A 77 0.07 2.94 -13.59
CA SER A 77 0.08 4.05 -14.55
C SER A 77 1.05 5.20 -14.22
N LEU A 78 1.61 5.23 -13.00
CA LEU A 78 2.75 6.08 -12.64
C LEU A 78 4.05 5.67 -13.35
N GLY A 79 4.12 4.45 -13.90
CA GLY A 79 5.36 3.87 -14.43
C GLY A 79 6.31 3.34 -13.34
N VAL A 80 5.89 3.32 -12.07
CA VAL A 80 6.67 2.76 -10.97
C VAL A 80 6.71 1.24 -11.09
N ALA A 81 7.92 0.70 -11.19
CA ALA A 81 8.15 -0.74 -11.16
C ALA A 81 7.91 -1.33 -9.76
N GLU A 82 7.47 -2.58 -9.71
CA GLU A 82 7.35 -3.41 -8.50
C GLU A 82 6.36 -2.93 -7.40
N SER A 83 5.54 -1.89 -7.62
CA SER A 83 4.55 -1.43 -6.63
C SER A 83 3.59 -2.52 -6.15
N GLU A 84 3.33 -2.56 -4.84
CA GLU A 84 2.48 -3.56 -4.19
C GLU A 84 1.17 -2.91 -3.70
N VAL A 85 0.03 -3.54 -3.99
CA VAL A 85 -1.30 -3.14 -3.49
C VAL A 85 -2.00 -4.37 -2.94
N VAL A 86 -2.17 -4.42 -1.62
CA VAL A 86 -2.68 -5.56 -0.86
C VAL A 86 -3.71 -5.15 0.18
N ALA A 87 -4.88 -5.79 0.16
CA ALA A 87 -5.87 -5.64 1.23
C ALA A 87 -5.53 -6.52 2.43
N GLN A 88 -5.31 -5.89 3.58
CA GLN A 88 -4.94 -6.50 4.85
C GLN A 88 -6.13 -6.47 5.84
N GLY A 89 -6.16 -7.39 6.80
CA GLY A 89 -7.31 -7.54 7.70
C GLY A 89 -8.47 -8.35 7.10
N SER A 90 -9.60 -8.38 7.79
CA SER A 90 -10.76 -9.22 7.47
C SER A 90 -12.08 -8.53 7.85
N GLY A 91 -13.16 -8.88 7.15
CA GLY A 91 -14.47 -8.25 7.32
C GLY A 91 -14.45 -6.76 6.99
N ILE A 92 -15.17 -5.97 7.79
CA ILE A 92 -15.35 -4.52 7.61
C ILE A 92 -14.03 -3.75 7.82
N ASN A 93 -13.16 -4.23 8.71
CA ASN A 93 -11.89 -3.59 9.07
C ASN A 93 -10.74 -3.99 8.10
N ARG A 94 -11.05 -4.24 6.83
CA ARG A 94 -10.08 -4.65 5.80
C ARG A 94 -9.51 -3.40 5.13
N GLN A 95 -8.33 -2.98 5.57
CA GLN A 95 -7.59 -1.83 5.04
C GLN A 95 -6.85 -2.19 3.74
N ILE A 96 -6.65 -1.23 2.84
CA ILE A 96 -5.78 -1.39 1.67
C ILE A 96 -4.42 -0.79 2.01
N VAL A 97 -3.36 -1.58 1.92
CA VAL A 97 -1.98 -1.09 2.06
C VAL A 97 -1.34 -1.05 0.67
N ILE A 98 -0.83 0.13 0.32
CA ILE A 98 -0.17 0.44 -0.94
C ILE A 98 1.30 0.73 -0.62
N SER A 99 2.24 0.12 -1.33
CA SER A 99 3.67 0.39 -1.22
C SER A 99 4.24 0.70 -2.60
N VAL A 100 4.80 1.90 -2.75
CA VAL A 100 5.29 2.45 -4.02
C VAL A 100 6.78 2.75 -3.87
N PRO A 101 7.67 1.91 -4.45
CA PRO A 101 9.11 2.13 -4.37
C PRO A 101 9.56 3.42 -5.06
N GLY A 102 10.55 4.09 -4.48
CA GLY A 102 11.29 5.22 -5.09
C GLY A 102 10.54 6.54 -5.31
N GLU A 103 9.20 6.57 -5.30
CA GLU A 103 8.40 7.79 -5.50
C GLU A 103 8.29 8.69 -4.26
N THR A 104 7.82 9.91 -4.49
CA THR A 104 7.52 10.92 -3.47
C THR A 104 6.10 10.74 -2.92
N GLY A 105 5.95 10.90 -1.59
CA GLY A 105 4.74 10.45 -0.89
C GLY A 105 3.45 11.18 -1.27
N GLU A 106 3.48 12.51 -1.39
CA GLU A 106 2.26 13.32 -1.58
C GLU A 106 1.55 12.98 -2.90
N ARG A 107 2.29 12.98 -4.02
CA ARG A 107 1.76 12.62 -5.35
C ARG A 107 1.15 11.21 -5.37
N VAL A 108 1.79 10.24 -4.72
CA VAL A 108 1.26 8.87 -4.57
C VAL A 108 -0.04 8.89 -3.74
N VAL A 109 -0.02 9.54 -2.57
CA VAL A 109 -1.15 9.63 -1.64
C VAL A 109 -2.38 10.27 -2.30
N ASP A 110 -2.22 11.33 -3.08
CA ASP A 110 -3.34 11.99 -3.76
C ASP A 110 -3.94 11.13 -4.88
N LEU A 111 -3.12 10.44 -5.66
CA LEU A 111 -3.57 9.57 -6.75
C LEU A 111 -4.35 8.32 -6.28
N VAL A 112 -3.93 7.74 -5.15
CA VAL A 112 -4.59 6.55 -4.57
C VAL A 112 -5.72 6.90 -3.59
N GLY A 113 -5.65 8.08 -2.95
CA GLY A 113 -6.63 8.55 -1.98
C GLY A 113 -7.83 9.30 -2.58
N GLN A 114 -7.78 9.72 -3.85
CA GLN A 114 -8.95 10.30 -4.55
C GLN A 114 -9.95 9.20 -4.93
N THR A 115 -11.22 9.37 -4.56
CA THR A 115 -12.31 8.48 -5.02
C THR A 115 -12.52 8.60 -6.53
N ALA A 116 -12.30 9.77 -7.12
CA ALA A 116 -12.45 10.09 -8.53
C ALA A 116 -13.89 10.04 -9.07
N GLU A 117 -14.87 10.46 -8.28
CA GLU A 117 -16.26 10.55 -8.70
C GLU A 117 -16.48 11.73 -9.65
N LEU A 118 -16.19 11.51 -10.94
CA LEU A 118 -16.48 12.44 -12.02
C LEU A 118 -17.99 12.53 -12.28
N ARG A 119 -18.53 13.75 -12.31
CA ARG A 119 -19.94 14.02 -12.61
C ARG A 119 -20.09 15.31 -13.42
N PHE A 120 -21.08 15.35 -14.30
CA PHE A 120 -21.45 16.53 -15.07
C PHE A 120 -22.81 17.03 -14.59
N ARG A 121 -22.87 18.30 -14.21
CA ARG A 121 -24.06 18.96 -13.65
C ARG A 121 -24.30 20.28 -14.38
N GLN A 122 -25.54 20.61 -14.70
CA GLN A 122 -25.86 21.97 -15.16
C GLN A 122 -25.59 22.99 -14.04
N VAL A 123 -24.94 24.11 -14.38
CA VAL A 123 -24.78 25.24 -13.44
C VAL A 123 -26.11 25.98 -13.34
N LEU A 124 -26.58 26.24 -12.12
CA LEU A 124 -27.80 27.00 -11.84
C LEU A 124 -27.48 28.43 -11.39
N ALA A 125 -26.46 28.60 -10.55
CA ALA A 125 -25.94 29.89 -10.11
C ALA A 125 -24.42 29.83 -9.84
N VAL A 126 -23.76 30.98 -9.93
CA VAL A 126 -22.34 31.19 -9.63
C VAL A 126 -22.21 32.46 -8.79
N GLY A 127 -21.30 32.47 -7.84
CA GLY A 127 -20.85 33.66 -7.13
C GLY A 127 -19.36 33.58 -6.82
N SER A 128 -18.71 34.71 -6.60
CA SER A 128 -17.34 34.75 -6.09
C SER A 128 -17.22 34.00 -4.76
N ALA A 129 -16.02 33.53 -4.44
CA ALA A 129 -15.67 33.25 -3.05
C ALA A 129 -15.93 34.49 -2.19
N VAL A 130 -16.53 34.28 -1.02
CA VAL A 130 -16.88 35.34 -0.07
C VAL A 130 -16.18 35.03 1.24
N GLU A 131 -15.19 35.85 1.59
CA GLU A 131 -14.62 35.89 2.94
C GLU A 131 -15.78 36.08 3.94
N ALA A 132 -15.95 35.12 4.86
CA ALA A 132 -17.12 35.05 5.72
C ALA A 132 -17.40 36.39 6.44
N PRO A 133 -18.63 36.96 6.32
CA PRO A 133 -18.99 38.15 7.04
C PRO A 133 -18.75 37.96 8.54
N PRO A 134 -18.07 38.88 9.25
CA PRO A 134 -17.75 38.73 10.65
C PRO A 134 -19.06 38.52 11.43
N ALA A 135 -19.14 37.39 12.14
CA ALA A 135 -20.37 36.97 12.81
C ALA A 135 -20.92 38.11 13.69
N PRO A 136 -22.23 38.42 13.59
CA PRO A 136 -22.80 39.61 14.24
C PRO A 136 -22.58 39.52 15.75
N ALA A 137 -21.75 40.43 16.27
CA ALA A 137 -21.41 40.48 17.68
C ALA A 137 -22.71 40.64 18.51
N PRO A 138 -22.91 39.85 19.58
CA PRO A 138 -24.16 39.84 20.32
C PRO A 138 -24.43 41.21 20.94
N SER A 139 -25.53 41.84 20.52
CA SER A 139 -25.93 43.19 20.94
C SER A 139 -26.24 43.25 22.43
N THR A 140 -25.29 43.73 23.24
CA THR A 140 -25.44 43.91 24.69
C THR A 140 -25.77 45.35 25.08
N SER A 141 -26.69 45.51 26.05
CA SER A 141 -27.09 46.74 26.82
C SER A 141 -28.49 47.26 26.51
N PRO A 142 -29.13 48.03 27.43
CA PRO A 142 -28.64 48.51 28.74
C PRO A 142 -29.54 47.98 29.91
N ALA A 143 -29.36 48.30 31.19
CA ALA A 143 -28.43 49.22 31.88
C ALA A 143 -28.17 48.77 33.33
N ALA A 144 -26.96 49.02 33.87
CA ALA A 144 -26.75 49.25 35.31
C ALA A 144 -25.40 49.97 35.56
N SER A 145 -25.38 50.91 36.51
CA SER A 145 -24.21 51.66 36.98
C SER A 145 -24.56 52.24 38.38
N PRO A 146 -23.63 52.76 39.21
CA PRO A 146 -22.17 52.82 39.08
C PRO A 146 -21.40 52.30 40.32
N SER A 147 -20.06 52.21 40.24
CA SER A 147 -19.12 52.82 41.23
C SER A 147 -17.66 52.37 41.10
N GLY A 148 -16.73 53.32 41.27
CA GLY A 148 -15.51 53.11 42.07
C GLY A 148 -14.19 52.72 41.39
N GLY A 149 -13.26 53.69 41.29
CA GLY A 149 -11.90 53.49 41.81
C GLY A 149 -10.69 53.43 40.84
N ALA A 150 -9.86 54.48 40.93
CA ALA A 150 -8.38 54.47 40.87
C ALA A 150 -7.63 54.02 39.59
N ALA A 151 -6.95 55.02 39.01
CA ALA A 151 -5.96 54.99 37.94
C ALA A 151 -4.69 54.15 38.18
N ALA A 152 -3.99 53.80 37.09
CA ALA A 152 -2.54 54.05 36.92
C ALA A 152 -2.06 53.95 35.45
N THR A 153 -0.98 54.68 35.13
CA THR A 153 -0.15 54.67 33.90
C THR A 153 1.23 55.23 34.34
N PRO A 154 2.38 55.06 33.63
CA PRO A 154 2.58 54.49 32.29
C PRO A 154 3.76 53.49 32.16
N ALA A 155 4.18 53.25 30.91
CA ALA A 155 5.33 52.43 30.45
C ALA A 155 6.72 53.14 30.69
N PRO A 156 7.90 52.81 30.08
CA PRO A 156 8.14 52.41 28.68
C PRO A 156 9.36 51.48 28.34
N SER A 157 9.63 51.35 27.03
CA SER A 157 10.90 51.02 26.34
C SER A 157 11.30 49.54 26.14
N GLY A 158 11.73 49.10 24.94
CA GLY A 158 11.69 49.78 23.62
C GLY A 158 12.75 49.31 22.59
N SER A 159 12.68 49.86 21.35
CA SER A 159 13.63 49.68 20.21
C SER A 159 13.66 48.29 19.54
N LYS A 160 13.91 48.10 18.22
CA LYS A 160 14.15 48.97 17.03
C LYS A 160 13.78 48.11 15.77
N LEU A 161 13.16 48.60 14.68
CA LEU A 161 13.71 49.44 13.57
C LEU A 161 14.98 48.82 12.93
N THR A 162 15.16 48.69 11.60
CA THR A 162 14.41 49.09 10.37
C THR A 162 14.49 47.92 9.35
N LYS A 163 14.08 47.95 8.06
CA LYS A 163 13.59 48.91 7.03
C LYS A 163 12.81 48.06 5.97
N SER A 164 12.23 48.49 4.84
CA SER A 164 12.10 49.77 4.11
C SER A 164 10.83 49.72 3.22
N ALA A 165 10.61 50.70 2.33
CA ALA A 165 9.58 50.65 1.28
C ALA A 165 10.06 51.32 -0.03
N ILE A 166 9.37 51.06 -1.14
CA ILE A 166 9.33 51.91 -2.35
C ILE A 166 7.86 52.10 -2.71
N ARG A 167 7.48 53.33 -3.12
CA ARG A 167 6.16 53.66 -3.69
C ARG A 167 6.33 54.19 -5.11
N HIS A 168 5.27 54.12 -5.90
CA HIS A 168 4.98 55.07 -6.98
C HIS A 168 3.52 55.54 -6.88
N SER A 169 3.18 56.60 -7.60
CA SER A 169 2.00 57.43 -7.36
C SER A 169 0.97 57.35 -8.49
N ASP A 170 -0.29 57.63 -8.15
CA ASP A 170 -1.43 57.74 -9.07
C ASP A 170 -1.28 58.91 -10.07
N PRO A 171 -2.14 58.97 -11.11
CA PRO A 171 -3.41 59.69 -10.91
C PRO A 171 -4.66 58.99 -11.50
N ALA A 172 -5.83 59.28 -10.91
CA ALA A 172 -7.16 58.94 -11.44
C ALA A 172 -7.63 59.95 -12.53
N PRO A 173 -8.75 59.69 -13.25
CA PRO A 173 -10.01 60.26 -12.76
C PRO A 173 -11.32 59.46 -12.98
N ALA A 174 -12.20 59.58 -12.00
CA ALA A 174 -13.68 59.60 -11.99
C ALA A 174 -14.53 59.08 -13.17
N ALA A 175 -15.52 58.24 -12.83
CA ALA A 175 -16.94 58.44 -13.18
C ALA A 175 -17.88 57.69 -12.20
N THR A 176 -18.91 58.37 -11.67
CA THR A 176 -20.03 57.76 -10.92
C THR A 176 -21.30 57.78 -11.80
N PRO A 177 -22.23 56.83 -11.65
CA PRO A 177 -23.46 57.18 -10.91
C PRO A 177 -24.11 56.05 -10.08
N GLU A 178 -24.84 56.44 -9.04
CA GLU A 178 -25.86 55.65 -8.32
C GLU A 178 -27.29 56.11 -8.75
N PRO A 179 -28.40 55.72 -8.07
CA PRO A 179 -29.01 54.39 -8.08
C PRO A 179 -30.54 54.42 -8.35
N ILE A 180 -31.17 53.34 -8.85
CA ILE A 180 -32.65 53.26 -8.87
C ILE A 180 -33.22 51.84 -8.67
N VAL A 181 -34.37 51.78 -7.98
CA VAL A 181 -35.39 50.71 -7.87
C VAL A 181 -35.16 49.60 -6.84
N THR A 182 -35.95 49.68 -5.75
CA THR A 182 -36.31 48.58 -4.84
C THR A 182 -37.31 47.62 -5.48
N PRO A 183 -37.29 46.30 -5.19
CA PRO A 183 -38.29 45.36 -5.70
C PRO A 183 -39.68 45.68 -5.13
N ASN A 184 -40.69 45.75 -6.00
CA ASN A 184 -42.06 46.05 -5.62
C ASN A 184 -42.97 44.83 -5.88
N THR A 185 -43.75 44.43 -4.88
CA THR A 185 -44.55 43.19 -4.91
C THR A 185 -45.81 43.35 -5.77
N THR A 186 -45.99 42.53 -6.80
CA THR A 186 -47.29 42.37 -7.50
C THR A 186 -47.40 40.97 -8.11
N THR A 187 -48.62 40.44 -8.16
CA THR A 187 -48.98 39.07 -8.56
C THR A 187 -48.90 38.79 -10.07
N ALA A 188 -48.79 37.50 -10.41
CA ALA A 188 -48.69 36.98 -11.78
C ALA A 188 -50.02 37.02 -12.57
N PRO A 189 -49.94 36.76 -13.89
CA PRO A 189 -50.85 35.84 -14.57
C PRO A 189 -50.14 34.52 -14.95
N GLU A 190 -50.92 33.45 -15.11
CA GLU A 190 -50.42 32.10 -15.48
C GLU A 190 -50.08 31.98 -16.97
N GLY A 191 -49.08 31.15 -17.32
CA GLY A 191 -48.71 30.93 -18.73
C GLY A 191 -47.51 30.00 -18.93
N SER A 192 -47.70 28.70 -18.73
CA SER A 192 -46.80 27.59 -19.15
C SER A 192 -45.29 27.77 -18.89
N ALA A 193 -44.80 27.22 -17.77
CA ALA A 193 -43.37 27.12 -17.45
C ALA A 193 -42.90 25.66 -17.36
N ASP A 194 -41.69 25.40 -17.85
CA ASP A 194 -40.98 24.12 -17.77
C ASP A 194 -40.44 23.93 -16.32
N PRO A 195 -40.74 22.82 -15.61
CA PRO A 195 -40.57 22.73 -14.15
C PRO A 195 -39.12 22.74 -13.63
N ALA A 196 -38.10 22.75 -14.50
CA ALA A 196 -36.70 22.66 -14.09
C ALA A 196 -36.06 23.97 -13.55
N ALA A 197 -36.66 25.14 -13.82
CA ALA A 197 -35.97 26.44 -13.65
C ALA A 197 -36.25 27.18 -12.32
N SER A 198 -37.25 26.75 -11.53
CA SER A 198 -37.89 27.62 -10.51
C SER A 198 -37.67 27.19 -9.05
N GLN A 199 -36.80 26.22 -8.78
CA GLN A 199 -36.60 25.67 -7.42
C GLN A 199 -35.12 25.48 -7.04
N VAL A 200 -34.38 26.58 -6.93
CA VAL A 200 -33.34 26.64 -5.90
C VAL A 200 -34.09 26.81 -4.57
N SER A 201 -34.18 25.75 -3.77
CA SER A 201 -34.90 25.79 -2.50
C SER A 201 -34.28 26.82 -1.53
N ASP A 202 -35.06 27.27 -0.54
CA ASP A 202 -34.55 28.21 0.47
C ASP A 202 -33.31 27.66 1.20
N GLU A 203 -33.25 26.34 1.40
CA GLU A 203 -32.11 25.64 2.00
C GLU A 203 -30.86 25.67 1.10
N LEU A 204 -31.01 25.45 -0.22
CA LEU A 204 -29.91 25.57 -1.19
C LEU A 204 -29.43 27.02 -1.28
N SER A 205 -30.36 27.98 -1.25
CA SER A 205 -30.06 29.41 -1.27
C SER A 205 -29.30 29.85 -0.01
N GLN A 206 -29.68 29.34 1.16
CA GLN A 206 -28.97 29.60 2.41
C GLN A 206 -27.58 28.98 2.42
N LYS A 207 -27.44 27.70 2.03
CA LYS A 207 -26.14 27.02 1.89
C LYS A 207 -25.22 27.77 0.91
N PHE A 208 -25.75 28.22 -0.22
CA PHE A 208 -24.99 29.00 -1.20
C PHE A 208 -24.59 30.38 -0.68
N ALA A 209 -25.44 31.04 0.11
CA ALA A 209 -25.12 32.33 0.72
C ALA A 209 -24.02 32.21 1.79
N THR A 210 -24.00 31.13 2.58
CA THR A 210 -23.06 30.91 3.69
C THR A 210 -21.80 30.13 3.33
N LEU A 211 -21.72 29.48 2.16
CA LEU A 211 -20.52 28.77 1.72
C LEU A 211 -19.37 29.76 1.44
N ASP A 212 -18.30 29.65 2.22
CA ASP A 212 -17.03 30.36 2.05
C ASP A 212 -15.99 29.40 1.42
N CYS A 213 -15.52 29.73 0.22
CA CYS A 213 -14.53 28.92 -0.49
C CYS A 213 -13.06 29.25 -0.15
N THR A 214 -12.84 30.17 0.79
CA THR A 214 -11.50 30.50 1.32
C THR A 214 -11.14 29.66 2.55
N ASP A 215 -12.10 29.00 3.20
CA ASP A 215 -11.83 27.97 4.23
C ASP A 215 -11.45 26.65 3.55
N GLU A 216 -10.20 26.22 3.73
CA GLU A 216 -9.65 24.95 3.22
C GLU A 216 -10.54 23.74 3.51
N LYS A 217 -11.32 23.74 4.62
CA LYS A 217 -12.26 22.65 4.96
C LYS A 217 -13.32 22.43 3.89
N ASN A 218 -13.74 23.49 3.18
CA ASN A 218 -14.73 23.41 2.11
C ASN A 218 -14.10 22.96 0.77
N LEU A 219 -12.77 22.89 0.69
CA LEU A 219 -12.01 22.42 -0.48
C LEU A 219 -11.56 20.95 -0.36
N VAL A 220 -12.05 20.21 0.65
CA VAL A 220 -11.74 18.78 0.85
C VAL A 220 -12.66 17.85 0.04
N GLY A 221 -13.86 18.30 -0.31
CA GLY A 221 -14.86 17.53 -1.08
C GLY A 221 -15.53 16.39 -0.30
N GLY A 222 -16.20 15.51 -1.04
CA GLY A 222 -16.97 14.37 -0.52
C GLY A 222 -18.47 14.66 -0.28
N GLY A 223 -19.24 13.61 0.00
CA GLY A 223 -20.67 13.71 0.34
C GLY A 223 -21.62 13.98 -0.83
N ASP A 224 -21.15 13.89 -2.08
CA ASP A 224 -21.95 14.26 -3.25
C ASP A 224 -22.99 13.18 -3.64
N ASN A 225 -24.27 13.54 -3.76
CA ASN A 225 -25.37 12.64 -4.19
C ASN A 225 -25.78 12.94 -5.65
N PRO A 226 -25.73 11.98 -6.59
CA PRO A 226 -25.98 12.25 -8.01
C PRO A 226 -27.41 12.72 -8.28
N ASP A 227 -28.39 12.21 -7.54
CA ASP A 227 -29.81 12.50 -7.78
C ASP A 227 -30.29 13.82 -7.15
N GLN A 228 -29.40 14.53 -6.44
CA GLN A 228 -29.69 15.79 -5.75
C GLN A 228 -28.87 16.96 -6.32
N PRO A 229 -29.38 18.20 -6.25
CA PRO A 229 -28.58 19.40 -6.54
C PRO A 229 -27.46 19.57 -5.50
N LEU A 230 -26.34 20.17 -5.93
CA LEU A 230 -25.13 20.33 -5.14
C LEU A 230 -24.78 21.81 -4.98
N VAL A 231 -24.34 22.20 -3.78
CA VAL A 231 -23.73 23.52 -3.51
C VAL A 231 -22.29 23.28 -3.10
N THR A 232 -21.33 23.85 -3.82
CA THR A 232 -19.90 23.53 -3.67
C THR A 232 -18.99 24.63 -4.24
N CYS A 233 -17.69 24.50 -3.99
CA CYS A 233 -16.64 25.37 -4.50
C CYS A 233 -15.99 24.81 -5.78
N ASP A 234 -15.25 25.65 -6.49
CA ASP A 234 -14.14 25.21 -7.34
C ASP A 234 -12.95 24.71 -6.51
N ARG A 235 -12.06 23.93 -7.14
CA ARG A 235 -10.80 23.49 -6.52
C ARG A 235 -9.86 24.63 -6.14
N ASP A 236 -9.90 25.73 -6.88
CA ASP A 236 -9.00 26.88 -6.69
C ASP A 236 -9.53 27.87 -5.62
N GLY A 237 -10.70 27.62 -5.03
CA GLY A 237 -11.30 28.44 -3.98
C GLY A 237 -11.75 29.84 -4.44
N THR A 238 -11.93 30.06 -5.74
CA THR A 238 -12.26 31.37 -6.32
C THR A 238 -13.77 31.62 -6.49
N ALA A 239 -14.58 30.57 -6.58
CA ALA A 239 -15.99 30.64 -6.93
C ALA A 239 -16.85 29.54 -6.29
N ARG A 240 -18.02 29.93 -5.79
CA ARG A 240 -19.07 29.02 -5.32
C ARG A 240 -20.15 28.81 -6.38
N TYR A 241 -20.68 27.60 -6.43
CA TYR A 241 -21.64 27.13 -7.44
C TYR A 241 -22.90 26.56 -6.78
N VAL A 242 -24.05 26.81 -7.40
CA VAL A 242 -25.25 25.95 -7.26
C VAL A 242 -25.36 25.13 -8.53
N LEU A 243 -25.43 23.81 -8.40
CA LEU A 243 -25.45 22.86 -9.50
C LEU A 243 -26.71 22.00 -9.44
N GLY A 244 -27.28 21.68 -10.60
CA GLY A 244 -28.37 20.70 -10.71
C GLY A 244 -27.92 19.26 -10.43
N PRO A 245 -28.83 18.28 -10.48
CA PRO A 245 -28.52 16.84 -10.45
C PRO A 245 -27.45 16.42 -11.47
N ALA A 246 -26.81 15.27 -11.24
CA ALA A 246 -25.76 14.73 -12.09
C ALA A 246 -26.34 13.96 -13.28
N GLU A 247 -26.25 14.54 -14.47
CA GLU A 247 -26.86 14.00 -15.68
C GLU A 247 -25.93 13.02 -16.42
N VAL A 248 -24.61 13.23 -16.32
CA VAL A 248 -23.58 12.31 -16.82
C VAL A 248 -22.63 11.96 -15.67
N LEU A 249 -22.24 10.69 -15.57
CA LEU A 249 -21.49 10.08 -14.46
C LEU A 249 -20.20 9.44 -14.98
N GLY A 250 -19.15 9.36 -14.16
CA GLY A 250 -17.84 8.81 -14.53
C GLY A 250 -17.88 7.41 -15.16
N ARG A 251 -18.82 6.55 -14.74
CA ARG A 251 -19.09 5.23 -15.35
C ARG A 251 -19.52 5.25 -16.83
N GLN A 252 -19.83 6.43 -17.38
CA GLN A 252 -20.15 6.63 -18.79
C GLN A 252 -18.95 7.16 -19.61
N VAL A 253 -17.83 7.48 -18.97
CA VAL A 253 -16.54 7.70 -19.66
C VAL A 253 -15.96 6.34 -20.06
N ARG A 254 -15.47 6.26 -21.30
CA ARG A 254 -14.82 5.10 -21.92
C ARG A 254 -13.30 5.23 -21.89
N GLY A 255 -12.78 6.46 -21.91
CA GLY A 255 -11.36 6.74 -21.85
C GLY A 255 -11.09 8.22 -21.51
N ALA A 256 -9.94 8.46 -20.90
CA ALA A 256 -9.41 9.79 -20.64
C ALA A 256 -7.93 9.83 -21.07
N THR A 257 -7.51 10.95 -21.66
CA THR A 257 -6.13 11.17 -22.12
C THR A 257 -5.72 12.62 -21.89
N SER A 258 -4.48 12.85 -21.47
CA SER A 258 -3.89 14.19 -21.40
C SER A 258 -3.32 14.59 -22.76
N ALA A 259 -3.49 15.86 -23.11
CA ALA A 259 -2.97 16.47 -24.32
C ALA A 259 -2.57 17.93 -24.05
N ILE A 260 -1.79 18.50 -24.97
CA ILE A 260 -1.48 19.93 -25.02
C ILE A 260 -2.11 20.51 -26.29
N ASP A 261 -2.67 21.71 -26.21
CA ASP A 261 -3.12 22.43 -27.40
C ASP A 261 -1.89 22.89 -28.21
N GLN A 262 -1.74 22.34 -29.42
CA GLN A 262 -0.62 22.67 -30.32
C GLN A 262 -0.91 23.84 -31.26
N GLN A 263 -2.12 24.43 -31.21
CA GLN A 263 -2.60 25.41 -32.19
C GLN A 263 -3.09 26.72 -31.56
N GLY A 264 -3.48 26.73 -30.28
CA GLY A 264 -3.77 27.93 -29.50
C GLY A 264 -2.79 28.16 -28.34
N THR A 265 -3.16 29.08 -27.44
CA THR A 265 -2.49 29.32 -26.16
C THR A 265 -2.99 28.39 -25.04
N GLY A 266 -3.77 27.36 -25.37
CA GLY A 266 -4.23 26.38 -24.39
C GLY A 266 -3.07 25.65 -23.74
N GLY A 267 -3.13 25.47 -22.42
CA GLY A 267 -2.17 24.66 -21.68
C GLY A 267 -2.40 23.17 -21.89
N TRP A 268 -2.15 22.38 -20.84
CA TRP A 268 -2.56 20.99 -20.83
C TRP A 268 -4.06 20.87 -20.57
N PHE A 269 -4.70 19.90 -21.22
CA PHE A 269 -6.11 19.58 -21.04
C PHE A 269 -6.30 18.05 -20.99
N VAL A 270 -7.44 17.62 -20.46
CA VAL A 270 -7.83 16.20 -20.43
C VAL A 270 -8.98 15.97 -21.40
N SER A 271 -8.72 15.23 -22.47
CA SER A 271 -9.75 14.77 -23.41
C SER A 271 -10.45 13.53 -22.86
N LEU A 272 -11.78 13.53 -22.92
CA LEU A 272 -12.65 12.44 -22.49
C LEU A 272 -13.44 11.89 -23.68
N ASP A 273 -13.40 10.57 -23.83
CA ASP A 273 -14.29 9.82 -24.73
C ASP A 273 -15.44 9.21 -23.90
N PHE A 274 -16.68 9.48 -24.25
CA PHE A 274 -17.83 8.80 -23.64
C PHE A 274 -18.10 7.42 -24.26
N ASN A 275 -18.86 6.59 -23.54
CA ASN A 275 -19.55 5.42 -24.08
C ASN A 275 -20.91 5.84 -24.70
N ARG A 276 -21.61 4.92 -25.39
CA ARG A 276 -22.86 5.22 -26.11
C ARG A 276 -23.96 5.85 -25.23
N GLU A 277 -24.04 5.52 -23.94
CA GLU A 277 -24.99 6.13 -23.01
C GLU A 277 -24.56 7.57 -22.65
N GLY A 278 -23.28 7.77 -22.34
CA GLY A 278 -22.68 9.08 -22.06
C GLY A 278 -22.78 10.03 -23.26
N THR A 279 -22.47 9.56 -24.46
CA THR A 279 -22.64 10.32 -25.72
C THR A 279 -24.06 10.86 -25.86
N LYS A 280 -25.07 10.00 -25.61
CA LYS A 280 -26.47 10.41 -25.70
C LYS A 280 -26.80 11.46 -24.62
N LYS A 281 -26.53 11.15 -23.34
CA LYS A 281 -26.88 12.04 -22.23
C LYS A 281 -26.16 13.38 -22.31
N PHE A 282 -24.87 13.40 -22.61
CA PHE A 282 -24.10 14.64 -22.78
C PHE A 282 -24.61 15.47 -23.97
N GLY A 283 -25.03 14.82 -25.07
CA GLY A 283 -25.74 15.48 -26.17
C GLY A 283 -27.06 16.11 -25.72
N GLU A 284 -27.89 15.39 -24.97
CA GLU A 284 -29.18 15.88 -24.43
C GLU A 284 -28.99 17.06 -23.45
N VAL A 285 -27.97 17.02 -22.57
CA VAL A 285 -27.62 18.14 -21.69
C VAL A 285 -27.16 19.35 -22.50
N THR A 286 -26.14 19.18 -23.36
CA THR A 286 -25.54 20.31 -24.10
C THR A 286 -26.55 20.97 -25.04
N GLN A 287 -27.41 20.18 -25.71
CA GLN A 287 -28.51 20.70 -26.54
C GLN A 287 -29.57 21.46 -25.73
N ARG A 288 -29.82 21.11 -24.46
CA ARG A 288 -30.76 21.84 -23.59
C ARG A 288 -30.18 23.15 -23.05
N VAL A 289 -28.89 23.17 -22.70
CA VAL A 289 -28.28 24.34 -22.02
C VAL A 289 -27.70 25.39 -22.96
N VAL A 290 -27.35 25.03 -24.21
CA VAL A 290 -26.70 25.96 -25.17
C VAL A 290 -27.51 27.23 -25.45
N SER A 291 -28.84 27.14 -25.45
CA SER A 291 -29.74 28.28 -25.70
C SER A 291 -30.06 29.13 -24.46
N LEU A 292 -29.53 28.79 -23.29
CA LEU A 292 -29.81 29.50 -22.04
C LEU A 292 -28.90 30.72 -21.84
N THR A 293 -29.28 31.61 -20.92
CA THR A 293 -28.45 32.74 -20.51
C THR A 293 -27.36 32.30 -19.53
N ALA A 294 -26.36 33.17 -19.32
CA ALA A 294 -25.33 32.96 -18.31
C ALA A 294 -25.91 33.06 -16.88
N PRO A 295 -25.51 32.22 -15.91
CA PRO A 295 -24.54 31.12 -16.01
C PRO A 295 -25.15 29.78 -16.45
N GLN A 296 -26.47 29.71 -16.68
CA GLN A 296 -27.21 28.47 -16.91
C GLN A 296 -26.83 27.70 -18.19
N ASN A 297 -26.08 28.34 -19.11
CA ASN A 297 -25.45 27.71 -20.27
C ASN A 297 -24.08 27.06 -20.01
N GLN A 298 -23.74 26.79 -18.75
CA GLN A 298 -22.52 26.09 -18.35
C GLN A 298 -22.83 24.66 -17.85
N VAL A 299 -21.93 23.73 -18.16
CA VAL A 299 -21.92 22.39 -17.55
C VAL A 299 -20.69 22.30 -16.66
N ALA A 300 -20.90 22.21 -15.36
CA ALA A 300 -19.83 21.98 -14.40
C ALA A 300 -19.34 20.54 -14.49
N ILE A 301 -18.02 20.40 -14.58
CA ILE A 301 -17.28 19.14 -14.47
C ILE A 301 -16.82 19.04 -13.02
N VAL A 302 -17.49 18.18 -12.26
CA VAL A 302 -17.28 17.98 -10.82
C VAL A 302 -16.46 16.70 -10.61
N LEU A 303 -15.50 16.74 -9.68
CA LEU A 303 -14.72 15.59 -9.26
C LEU A 303 -14.69 15.54 -7.73
N ASP A 304 -15.13 14.41 -7.15
CA ASP A 304 -15.18 14.21 -5.70
C ASP A 304 -15.95 15.33 -4.95
N GLY A 305 -16.96 15.91 -5.61
CA GLY A 305 -17.81 16.97 -5.07
C GLY A 305 -17.33 18.41 -5.33
N LEU A 306 -16.13 18.64 -5.89
CA LEU A 306 -15.61 19.98 -6.20
C LEU A 306 -15.64 20.28 -7.71
N VAL A 307 -15.87 21.53 -8.10
CA VAL A 307 -15.82 21.93 -9.51
C VAL A 307 -14.36 22.00 -9.98
N VAL A 308 -14.05 21.25 -11.04
CA VAL A 308 -12.73 21.28 -11.72
C VAL A 308 -12.74 22.29 -12.87
N SER A 309 -13.87 22.42 -13.57
CA SER A 309 -14.09 23.46 -14.58
C SER A 309 -15.59 23.62 -14.87
N ALA A 310 -16.03 24.80 -15.32
CA ALA A 310 -17.41 25.07 -15.71
C ALA A 310 -17.48 25.75 -17.11
N PRO A 311 -17.08 25.04 -18.18
CA PRO A 311 -17.12 25.58 -19.53
C PRO A 311 -18.54 25.96 -19.97
N ARG A 312 -18.64 27.05 -20.73
CA ARG A 312 -19.86 27.47 -21.43
C ARG A 312 -20.06 26.59 -22.66
N ILE A 313 -21.28 26.13 -22.88
CA ILE A 313 -21.66 25.39 -24.08
C ILE A 313 -21.99 26.39 -25.18
N ILE A 314 -21.24 26.34 -26.29
CA ILE A 314 -21.45 27.19 -27.48
C ILE A 314 -22.23 26.47 -28.60
N ASP A 315 -22.09 25.14 -28.67
CA ASP A 315 -22.72 24.25 -29.64
C ASP A 315 -23.12 22.94 -28.95
N ALA A 316 -24.14 22.24 -29.48
CA ALA A 316 -24.58 20.95 -28.92
C ALA A 316 -23.58 19.82 -29.24
N ILE A 317 -23.02 19.17 -28.21
CA ILE A 317 -21.88 18.26 -28.33
C ILE A 317 -22.36 16.82 -28.54
N LEU A 318 -22.91 16.55 -29.73
CA LEU A 318 -23.46 15.24 -30.11
C LEU A 318 -22.38 14.18 -30.42
N GLY A 319 -21.11 14.59 -30.56
CA GLY A 319 -19.98 13.71 -30.90
C GLY A 319 -19.51 12.79 -29.77
N GLY A 320 -19.95 13.01 -28.53
CA GLY A 320 -19.58 12.14 -27.39
C GLY A 320 -18.13 12.29 -26.91
N GLN A 321 -17.52 13.44 -27.15
CA GLN A 321 -16.20 13.80 -26.64
C GLN A 321 -16.30 15.11 -25.84
N ALA A 322 -15.50 15.25 -24.79
CA ALA A 322 -15.41 16.47 -23.97
C ALA A 322 -13.95 16.78 -23.63
N GLN A 323 -13.67 18.01 -23.23
CA GLN A 323 -12.35 18.44 -22.78
C GLN A 323 -12.47 19.13 -21.41
N ILE A 324 -11.71 18.66 -20.42
CA ILE A 324 -11.49 19.38 -19.16
C ILE A 324 -10.34 20.35 -19.41
N THR A 325 -10.63 21.65 -19.36
CA THR A 325 -9.66 22.73 -19.52
C THR A 325 -9.44 23.42 -18.19
N GLY A 326 -8.20 23.80 -17.90
CA GLY A 326 -7.78 24.44 -16.65
C GLY A 326 -6.32 24.89 -16.76
N ASN A 327 -5.77 25.48 -15.70
CA ASN A 327 -4.36 25.90 -15.67
C ASN A 327 -3.41 24.72 -15.35
N PHE A 328 -3.61 23.57 -16.00
CA PHE A 328 -2.91 22.33 -15.66
C PHE A 328 -1.47 22.32 -16.18
N THR A 329 -0.56 21.85 -15.34
CA THR A 329 0.74 21.33 -15.77
C THR A 329 0.57 20.00 -16.52
N GLN A 330 1.64 19.57 -17.21
CA GLN A 330 1.73 18.24 -17.81
C GLN A 330 1.42 17.12 -16.79
N GLN A 331 1.86 17.31 -15.55
CA GLN A 331 1.79 16.28 -14.53
C GLN A 331 0.37 16.14 -13.99
N GLU A 332 -0.28 17.25 -13.63
CA GLU A 332 -1.67 17.26 -13.15
C GLU A 332 -2.64 16.76 -14.23
N ALA A 333 -2.45 17.16 -15.50
CA ALA A 333 -3.27 16.66 -16.59
C ALA A 333 -3.09 15.14 -16.81
N SER A 334 -1.85 14.62 -16.72
CA SER A 334 -1.59 13.19 -16.84
C SER A 334 -2.16 12.40 -15.66
N ASP A 335 -2.02 12.90 -14.44
CA ASP A 335 -2.48 12.24 -13.23
C ASP A 335 -4.02 12.27 -13.15
N LEU A 336 -4.67 13.38 -13.51
CA LEU A 336 -6.12 13.47 -13.69
C LEU A 336 -6.62 12.53 -14.79
N ALA A 337 -5.95 12.48 -15.96
CA ALA A 337 -6.33 11.57 -17.04
C ALA A 337 -6.23 10.10 -16.60
N ASN A 338 -5.17 9.70 -15.90
CA ASN A 338 -5.03 8.36 -15.33
C ASN A 338 -6.16 8.06 -14.32
N VAL A 339 -6.41 8.97 -13.38
CA VAL A 339 -7.46 8.84 -12.35
C VAL A 339 -8.84 8.63 -12.98
N LEU A 340 -9.20 9.40 -14.02
CA LEU A 340 -10.49 9.28 -14.72
C LEU A 340 -10.58 8.04 -15.61
N LYS A 341 -9.47 7.61 -16.22
CA LYS A 341 -9.40 6.46 -17.14
C LYS A 341 -9.66 5.11 -16.45
N TYR A 342 -9.27 4.95 -15.19
CA TYR A 342 -9.50 3.72 -14.41
C TYR A 342 -10.80 3.74 -13.60
N GLY A 343 -11.56 4.84 -13.66
CA GLY A 343 -12.85 4.99 -12.99
C GLY A 343 -12.76 5.32 -11.50
N SER A 344 -13.93 5.54 -10.90
CA SER A 344 -14.06 5.85 -9.47
C SER A 344 -13.94 4.61 -8.59
N LEU A 345 -13.45 4.80 -7.37
CA LEU A 345 -13.42 3.73 -6.36
C LEU A 345 -14.87 3.39 -5.92
N PRO A 346 -15.19 2.11 -5.65
CA PRO A 346 -16.53 1.67 -5.24
C PRO A 346 -16.86 1.98 -3.76
N LEU A 347 -15.91 2.53 -3.02
CA LEU A 347 -16.00 2.95 -1.62
C LEU A 347 -15.16 4.22 -1.45
N ALA A 348 -15.58 5.11 -0.54
CA ALA A 348 -14.70 6.16 -0.02
C ALA A 348 -13.65 5.56 0.93
N PHE A 349 -12.47 6.17 0.98
CA PHE A 349 -11.37 5.75 1.84
C PHE A 349 -10.78 6.92 2.61
N ASP A 350 -10.62 6.75 3.92
CA ASP A 350 -9.86 7.67 4.75
C ASP A 350 -8.36 7.35 4.63
N ARG A 351 -7.55 8.41 4.52
CA ARG A 351 -6.09 8.34 4.49
C ARG A 351 -5.59 8.04 5.91
N GLY A 352 -5.08 6.83 6.11
CA GLY A 352 -4.43 6.40 7.35
C GLY A 352 -2.98 6.83 7.41
N GLU A 353 -2.15 6.06 8.12
CA GLU A 353 -0.72 6.37 8.26
C GLU A 353 0.02 6.33 6.91
N VAL A 354 0.76 7.39 6.62
CA VAL A 354 1.67 7.50 5.48
C VAL A 354 3.10 7.39 6.01
N GLN A 355 3.81 6.33 5.61
CA GLN A 355 5.21 6.11 5.97
C GLN A 355 6.10 6.29 4.75
N GLN A 356 7.02 7.26 4.80
CA GLN A 356 8.02 7.47 3.75
C GLN A 356 9.41 7.04 4.24
N ILE A 357 10.09 6.20 3.46
CA ILE A 357 11.40 5.62 3.77
C ILE A 357 12.38 6.05 2.68
N SER A 358 13.52 6.64 3.03
CA SER A 358 14.52 7.03 2.04
C SER A 358 15.25 5.82 1.45
N PRO A 359 15.48 5.75 0.11
CA PRO A 359 16.22 4.66 -0.52
C PRO A 359 17.65 4.47 0.02
N THR A 360 18.28 5.55 0.49
CA THR A 360 19.60 5.49 1.14
C THR A 360 19.55 4.63 2.40
N LEU A 361 18.60 4.92 3.31
CA LEU A 361 18.44 4.22 4.59
C LEU A 361 18.16 2.73 4.38
N GLY A 362 17.26 2.37 3.44
CA GLY A 362 16.97 0.98 3.11
C GLY A 362 18.18 0.24 2.52
N SER A 363 18.96 0.90 1.66
CA SER A 363 20.17 0.30 1.06
C SER A 363 21.26 -0.01 2.09
N ASP A 364 21.42 0.83 3.11
CA ASP A 364 22.39 0.61 4.20
C ASP A 364 21.88 -0.41 5.22
N GLN A 365 20.57 -0.47 5.49
CA GLN A 365 19.96 -1.53 6.28
C GLN A 365 20.10 -2.91 5.61
N LEU A 366 19.93 -3.00 4.28
CA LEU A 366 20.18 -4.22 3.50
C LEU A 366 21.65 -4.68 3.63
N ARG A 367 22.60 -3.76 3.49
CA ARG A 367 24.05 -4.04 3.65
C ARG A 367 24.38 -4.54 5.06
N ALA A 368 23.86 -3.88 6.09
CA ALA A 368 24.05 -4.27 7.49
C ALA A 368 23.44 -5.65 7.79
N GLY A 369 22.23 -5.93 7.29
CA GLY A 369 21.56 -7.22 7.43
C GLY A 369 22.32 -8.37 6.75
N ILE A 370 22.78 -8.16 5.51
CA ILE A 370 23.61 -9.14 4.79
C ILE A 370 24.94 -9.39 5.53
N LEU A 371 25.61 -8.33 6.01
CA LEU A 371 26.87 -8.47 6.75
C LEU A 371 26.68 -9.25 8.07
N ALA A 372 25.63 -8.92 8.84
CA ALA A 372 25.30 -9.64 10.08
C ALA A 372 24.97 -11.12 9.82
N GLY A 373 24.17 -11.40 8.78
CA GLY A 373 23.83 -12.78 8.38
C GLY A 373 25.05 -13.57 7.89
N ALA A 374 25.92 -12.95 7.10
CA ALA A 374 27.16 -13.58 6.62
C ALA A 374 28.14 -13.89 7.77
N LEU A 375 28.30 -12.98 8.74
CA LEU A 375 29.12 -13.20 9.94
C LEU A 375 28.53 -14.29 10.84
N GLY A 376 27.21 -14.30 11.06
CA GLY A 376 26.52 -15.35 11.80
C GLY A 376 26.68 -16.74 11.16
N LEU A 377 26.43 -16.82 9.84
CA LEU A 377 26.64 -18.04 9.05
C LEU A 377 28.10 -18.52 9.10
N LEU A 378 29.07 -17.61 8.97
CA LEU A 378 30.49 -17.93 9.07
C LEU A 378 30.84 -18.52 10.45
N LEU A 379 30.33 -17.95 11.54
CA LEU A 379 30.55 -18.48 12.89
C LEU A 379 29.92 -19.88 13.08
N VAL A 380 28.72 -20.12 12.58
CA VAL A 380 28.06 -21.45 12.60
C VAL A 380 28.85 -22.48 11.78
N VAL A 381 29.36 -22.09 10.60
CA VAL A 381 30.19 -22.96 9.75
C VAL A 381 31.54 -23.25 10.42
N LEU A 382 32.23 -22.25 10.98
CA LEU A 382 33.50 -22.45 11.69
C LEU A 382 33.33 -23.32 12.94
N TYR A 383 32.29 -23.09 13.74
CA TYR A 383 31.99 -23.91 14.91
C TYR A 383 31.68 -25.36 14.53
N SER A 384 30.81 -25.59 13.53
CA SER A 384 30.45 -26.95 13.11
C SER A 384 31.61 -27.70 12.46
N LEU A 385 32.47 -27.04 11.66
CA LEU A 385 33.71 -27.63 11.15
C LEU A 385 34.73 -27.94 12.25
N PHE A 386 34.87 -27.09 13.27
CA PHE A 386 35.75 -27.35 14.41
C PHE A 386 35.27 -28.52 15.27
N TYR A 387 33.98 -28.50 15.67
CA TYR A 387 33.42 -29.44 16.63
C TYR A 387 32.97 -30.78 16.01
N TYR A 388 32.50 -30.79 14.76
CA TYR A 388 32.08 -32.00 14.04
C TYR A 388 33.09 -32.50 12.99
N ARG A 389 34.13 -31.72 12.66
CA ARG A 389 35.21 -32.11 11.74
C ARG A 389 34.64 -32.49 10.37
N ALA A 390 34.94 -33.68 9.83
CA ALA A 390 34.41 -34.08 8.52
C ALA A 390 32.87 -34.20 8.46
N LEU A 391 32.18 -34.40 9.58
CA LEU A 391 30.71 -34.28 9.63
C LEU A 391 30.22 -32.84 9.42
N GLY A 392 31.05 -31.83 9.70
CA GLY A 392 30.76 -30.43 9.39
C GLY A 392 30.66 -30.13 7.88
N MET A 393 31.16 -31.03 7.02
CA MET A 393 30.89 -30.95 5.57
C MET A 393 29.43 -31.30 5.25
N VAL A 394 28.76 -32.10 6.09
CA VAL A 394 27.33 -32.39 5.95
C VAL A 394 26.51 -31.18 6.38
N THR A 395 26.84 -30.53 7.50
CA THR A 395 26.13 -29.27 7.90
C THR A 395 26.32 -28.19 6.86
N LEU A 396 27.52 -27.98 6.34
CA LEU A 396 27.76 -27.01 5.26
C LEU A 396 26.92 -27.32 4.00
N GLY A 397 26.80 -28.59 3.63
CA GLY A 397 25.92 -29.03 2.55
C GLY A 397 24.43 -28.78 2.85
N SER A 398 23.98 -29.04 4.08
CA SER A 398 22.60 -28.82 4.51
C SER A 398 22.23 -27.33 4.55
N LEU A 399 23.09 -26.46 5.10
CA LEU A 399 22.86 -25.01 5.10
C LEU A 399 22.92 -24.42 3.68
N GLY A 400 23.83 -24.90 2.83
CA GLY A 400 23.89 -24.49 1.41
C GLY A 400 22.64 -24.89 0.63
N LEU A 401 22.11 -26.10 0.88
CA LEU A 401 20.85 -26.56 0.30
C LEU A 401 19.64 -25.77 0.84
N ALA A 402 19.60 -25.49 2.14
CA ALA A 402 18.56 -24.67 2.75
C ALA A 402 18.54 -23.25 2.15
N ALA A 403 19.71 -22.63 1.98
CA ALA A 403 19.85 -21.32 1.34
C ALA A 403 19.42 -21.34 -0.15
N LEU A 404 19.75 -22.40 -0.89
CA LEU A 404 19.28 -22.59 -2.27
C LEU A 404 17.76 -22.70 -2.33
N MET A 405 17.16 -23.58 -1.52
CA MET A 405 15.70 -23.73 -1.46
C MET A 405 15.00 -22.45 -1.02
N LEU A 406 15.59 -21.70 -0.08
CA LEU A 406 15.07 -20.42 0.40
C LEU A 406 15.09 -19.34 -0.69
N TRP A 407 16.18 -19.24 -1.46
CA TRP A 407 16.27 -18.37 -2.63
C TRP A 407 15.22 -18.75 -3.68
N MET A 408 15.08 -20.05 -3.98
CA MET A 408 14.07 -20.53 -4.94
C MET A 408 12.65 -20.19 -4.49
N SER A 409 12.31 -20.42 -3.22
CA SER A 409 11.01 -20.06 -2.66
C SER A 409 10.78 -18.54 -2.72
N ALA A 410 11.76 -17.71 -2.34
CA ALA A 410 11.63 -16.26 -2.39
C ALA A 410 11.31 -15.74 -3.81
N VAL A 411 11.98 -16.26 -4.83
CA VAL A 411 11.71 -15.91 -6.24
C VAL A 411 10.32 -16.39 -6.69
N ILE A 412 9.99 -17.67 -6.47
CA ILE A 412 8.71 -18.26 -6.90
C ILE A 412 7.51 -17.55 -6.28
N LEU A 413 7.60 -17.19 -4.99
CA LEU A 413 6.54 -16.52 -4.25
C LEU A 413 6.50 -15.01 -4.54
N GLY A 414 7.61 -14.37 -4.90
CA GLY A 414 7.65 -12.93 -5.22
C GLY A 414 6.78 -12.55 -6.42
N LYS A 415 6.71 -13.43 -7.42
CA LYS A 415 5.82 -13.28 -8.57
C LYS A 415 4.39 -13.75 -8.32
N ASN A 416 4.22 -14.92 -7.69
CA ASN A 416 2.90 -15.57 -7.56
C ASN A 416 2.04 -15.03 -6.41
N LEU A 417 2.66 -14.57 -5.32
CA LEU A 417 1.99 -14.19 -4.07
C LEU A 417 2.40 -12.78 -3.59
N GLY A 418 3.15 -12.04 -4.41
CA GLY A 418 3.64 -10.70 -4.06
C GLY A 418 4.72 -10.68 -2.96
N PHE A 419 5.34 -11.81 -2.62
CA PHE A 419 6.30 -11.86 -1.51
C PHE A 419 7.50 -10.93 -1.73
N THR A 420 7.62 -9.93 -0.86
CA THR A 420 8.76 -9.00 -0.78
C THR A 420 9.64 -9.34 0.42
N LEU A 421 10.95 -9.42 0.21
CA LEU A 421 11.93 -9.62 1.28
C LEU A 421 12.14 -8.31 2.02
N THR A 422 11.61 -8.19 3.24
CA THR A 422 11.78 -7.04 4.14
C THR A 422 13.01 -7.19 5.04
N LEU A 423 13.45 -6.11 5.72
CA LEU A 423 14.49 -6.16 6.75
C LEU A 423 14.09 -7.11 7.89
N ALA A 424 12.82 -7.07 8.30
CA ALA A 424 12.27 -7.99 9.27
C ALA A 424 12.28 -9.45 8.76
N GLY A 425 12.04 -9.66 7.47
CA GLY A 425 12.26 -10.95 6.80
C GLY A 425 13.73 -11.40 6.87
N ILE A 426 14.69 -10.51 6.60
CA ILE A 426 16.13 -10.80 6.75
C ILE A 426 16.46 -11.21 8.19
N ALA A 427 15.93 -10.52 9.20
CA ALA A 427 16.11 -10.90 10.60
C ALA A 427 15.53 -12.30 10.90
N GLY A 428 14.36 -12.64 10.34
CA GLY A 428 13.77 -13.99 10.43
C GLY A 428 14.64 -15.07 9.79
N ALA A 429 15.22 -14.78 8.62
CA ALA A 429 16.16 -15.67 7.95
C ALA A 429 17.45 -15.89 8.77
N ILE A 430 17.99 -14.84 9.42
CA ILE A 430 19.17 -14.94 10.28
C ILE A 430 18.88 -15.80 11.52
N VAL A 431 17.73 -15.61 12.17
CA VAL A 431 17.29 -16.46 13.30
C VAL A 431 17.16 -17.92 12.87
N ALA A 432 16.64 -18.18 11.67
CA ALA A 432 16.47 -19.53 11.14
C ALA A 432 17.79 -20.26 10.80
N VAL A 433 18.88 -19.55 10.51
CA VAL A 433 20.23 -20.16 10.42
C VAL A 433 20.64 -20.77 11.78
N GLY A 434 20.19 -20.20 12.90
CA GLY A 434 20.34 -20.79 14.22
C GLY A 434 19.48 -22.04 14.44
N ILE A 435 18.20 -21.99 14.03
CA ILE A 435 17.25 -23.11 14.19
C ILE A 435 17.67 -24.32 13.35
N THR A 436 17.97 -24.11 12.06
CA THR A 436 18.49 -25.17 11.17
C THR A 436 19.75 -25.85 11.74
N ALA A 437 20.65 -25.08 12.34
CA ALA A 437 21.84 -25.63 12.99
C ALA A 437 21.52 -26.57 14.17
N ASP A 438 20.48 -26.27 14.96
CA ASP A 438 20.05 -27.12 16.09
C ASP A 438 19.57 -28.50 15.62
N SER A 439 18.78 -28.56 14.53
CA SER A 439 18.34 -29.83 13.93
C SER A 439 19.50 -30.76 13.56
N PHE A 440 20.61 -30.21 13.05
CA PHE A 440 21.80 -31.00 12.76
C PHE A 440 22.56 -31.38 14.05
N ILE A 441 22.70 -30.46 15.00
CA ILE A 441 23.35 -30.69 16.31
C ILE A 441 22.66 -31.83 17.09
N ILE A 442 21.33 -31.79 17.20
CA ILE A 442 20.50 -32.80 17.87
C ILE A 442 20.72 -34.18 17.25
N TYR A 443 20.72 -34.28 15.92
CA TYR A 443 20.95 -35.56 15.26
C TYR A 443 22.39 -36.06 15.43
N PHE A 444 23.38 -35.16 15.37
CA PHE A 444 24.80 -35.52 15.39
C PHE A 444 25.26 -35.95 16.79
N GLU A 445 24.79 -35.30 17.87
CA GLU A 445 25.10 -35.78 19.22
C GLU A 445 24.35 -37.08 19.55
N ARG A 446 23.09 -37.26 19.12
CA ARG A 446 22.41 -38.55 19.34
C ARG A 446 23.03 -39.69 18.51
N LEU A 447 23.66 -39.40 17.38
CA LEU A 447 24.50 -40.33 16.62
C LEU A 447 25.81 -40.64 17.37
N ARG A 448 26.47 -39.63 17.94
CA ARG A 448 27.68 -39.82 18.76
C ARG A 448 27.39 -40.66 20.01
N ASP A 449 26.26 -40.45 20.68
CA ASP A 449 25.82 -41.27 21.82
C ASP A 449 25.69 -42.74 21.47
N GLU A 450 25.01 -43.06 20.36
CA GLU A 450 24.85 -44.43 19.87
C GLU A 450 26.20 -45.13 19.59
N ILE A 451 27.22 -44.37 19.18
CA ILE A 451 28.59 -44.87 18.96
C ILE A 451 29.36 -44.96 20.28
N ARG A 452 29.14 -44.04 21.23
CA ARG A 452 29.65 -44.11 22.62
C ARG A 452 29.08 -45.35 23.35
N GLU A 453 27.82 -45.70 23.09
CA GLU A 453 27.15 -46.95 23.51
C GLU A 453 27.69 -48.21 22.79
N GLY A 454 28.64 -48.07 21.86
CA GLY A 454 29.31 -49.17 21.19
C GLY A 454 28.59 -49.75 19.96
N ARG A 455 27.53 -49.11 19.45
CA ARG A 455 26.84 -49.60 18.24
C ARG A 455 27.63 -49.27 16.98
N SER A 456 27.60 -50.18 16.01
CA SER A 456 28.24 -49.97 14.71
C SER A 456 27.58 -48.78 13.98
N LEU A 457 28.37 -48.00 13.22
CA LEU A 457 27.91 -46.75 12.62
C LEU A 457 26.60 -46.90 11.82
N ARG A 458 26.45 -47.98 11.05
CA ARG A 458 25.23 -48.29 10.28
C ARG A 458 23.99 -48.49 11.17
N SER A 459 24.15 -49.10 12.35
CA SER A 459 23.07 -49.30 13.33
C SER A 459 22.79 -48.02 14.14
N ALA A 460 23.84 -47.29 14.50
CA ALA A 460 23.78 -46.02 15.20
C ALA A 460 22.98 -44.97 14.42
N VAL A 461 23.20 -44.86 13.11
CA VAL A 461 22.51 -43.90 12.22
C VAL A 461 20.98 -44.03 12.25
N GLU A 462 20.43 -45.24 12.19
CA GLU A 462 18.97 -45.45 12.24
C GLU A 462 18.44 -45.35 13.68
N SER A 463 19.19 -45.86 14.67
CA SER A 463 18.81 -45.83 16.08
C SER A 463 18.74 -44.40 16.63
N ALA A 464 19.72 -43.56 16.29
CA ALA A 464 19.74 -42.14 16.59
C ALA A 464 18.59 -41.41 15.89
N TRP A 465 18.38 -41.70 14.59
CA TRP A 465 17.34 -41.05 13.78
C TRP A 465 15.95 -41.23 14.37
N ILE A 466 15.61 -42.44 14.83
CA ILE A 466 14.29 -42.75 15.41
C ILE A 466 13.95 -41.83 16.59
N ARG A 467 14.96 -41.41 17.38
CA ARG A 467 14.82 -40.48 18.51
C ARG A 467 14.95 -39.01 18.08
N ALA A 468 16.02 -38.66 17.37
CA ALA A 468 16.32 -37.29 16.97
C ALA A 468 15.16 -36.65 16.18
N ARG A 469 14.58 -37.39 15.21
CA ARG A 469 13.44 -36.91 14.41
C ARG A 469 12.23 -36.50 15.25
N ARG A 470 12.03 -37.07 16.44
CA ARG A 470 10.91 -36.70 17.33
C ARG A 470 11.19 -35.37 18.02
N THR A 471 12.41 -35.14 18.49
CA THR A 471 12.82 -33.86 19.08
C THR A 471 12.77 -32.74 18.04
N ILE A 472 13.33 -33.00 16.85
CA ILE A 472 13.39 -32.05 15.74
C ILE A 472 11.97 -31.61 15.32
N ILE A 473 11.09 -32.56 14.95
CA ILE A 473 9.68 -32.25 14.61
C ILE A 473 8.98 -31.44 15.72
N ILE A 474 9.25 -31.71 16.99
CA ILE A 474 8.61 -30.98 18.10
C ILE A 474 9.17 -29.55 18.22
N SER A 475 10.48 -29.36 18.07
CA SER A 475 11.12 -28.03 18.09
C SER A 475 10.62 -27.17 16.92
N ASP A 476 10.65 -27.72 15.72
CA ASP A 476 10.22 -27.06 14.48
C ASP A 476 8.72 -26.75 14.50
N LEU A 477 7.89 -27.65 15.06
CA LEU A 477 6.45 -27.39 15.20
C LEU A 477 6.15 -26.24 16.16
N VAL A 478 6.93 -26.07 17.25
CA VAL A 478 6.79 -24.91 18.14
C VAL A 478 7.16 -23.62 17.40
N SER A 479 8.26 -23.61 16.63
CA SER A 479 8.66 -22.49 15.78
C SER A 479 7.62 -22.17 14.69
N LEU A 480 7.02 -23.19 14.06
CA LEU A 480 5.96 -23.03 13.07
C LEU A 480 4.66 -22.49 13.68
N ILE A 481 4.30 -22.90 14.90
CA ILE A 481 3.14 -22.35 15.63
C ILE A 481 3.39 -20.88 15.99
N ALA A 482 4.57 -20.54 16.49
CA ALA A 482 4.95 -19.16 16.77
C ALA A 482 4.91 -18.28 15.51
N ALA A 483 5.48 -18.77 14.39
CA ALA A 483 5.42 -18.12 13.09
C ALA A 483 3.97 -17.94 12.59
N ALA A 484 3.12 -18.96 12.72
CA ALA A 484 1.71 -18.87 12.34
C ALA A 484 0.94 -17.81 13.15
N LEU A 485 1.09 -17.81 14.48
CA LEU A 485 0.45 -16.84 15.37
C LEU A 485 0.91 -15.41 15.07
N LEU A 486 2.21 -15.19 14.91
CA LEU A 486 2.74 -13.88 14.51
C LEU A 486 2.24 -13.46 13.12
N PHE A 487 2.13 -14.38 12.16
CA PHE A 487 1.62 -14.07 10.83
C PHE A 487 0.12 -13.75 10.80
N THR A 488 -0.68 -14.32 11.71
CA THR A 488 -2.13 -14.02 11.81
C THR A 488 -2.44 -12.76 12.59
N PHE A 489 -1.64 -12.41 13.61
CA PHE A 489 -1.95 -11.31 14.54
C PHE A 489 -1.09 -10.05 14.37
N ALA A 490 0.08 -10.13 13.71
CA ALA A 490 0.94 -8.97 13.51
C ALA A 490 0.71 -8.26 12.15
N ILE A 491 1.06 -6.98 12.13
CA ILE A 491 0.90 -6.06 10.99
C ILE A 491 2.30 -5.62 10.51
N GLY A 492 2.42 -5.25 9.22
CA GLY A 492 3.65 -4.71 8.64
C GLY A 492 4.85 -5.68 8.75
N GLY A 493 6.04 -5.13 9.02
CA GLY A 493 7.31 -5.88 8.99
C GLY A 493 7.34 -7.15 9.86
N VAL A 494 6.68 -7.14 11.03
CA VAL A 494 6.64 -8.31 11.92
C VAL A 494 5.98 -9.53 11.25
N ARG A 495 5.02 -9.30 10.35
CA ARG A 495 4.40 -10.36 9.54
C ARG A 495 5.38 -10.94 8.50
N GLY A 496 6.28 -10.12 7.96
CA GLY A 496 7.39 -10.56 7.10
C GLY A 496 8.44 -11.41 7.83
N PHE A 497 8.81 -11.01 9.06
CA PHE A 497 9.64 -11.83 9.95
C PHE A 497 9.00 -13.20 10.19
N ALA A 498 7.72 -13.21 10.58
CA ALA A 498 6.96 -14.41 10.89
C ALA A 498 6.83 -15.35 9.68
N PHE A 499 6.53 -14.79 8.50
CA PHE A 499 6.47 -15.55 7.26
C PHE A 499 7.80 -16.21 6.93
N MET A 500 8.90 -15.45 6.99
CA MET A 500 10.22 -15.96 6.65
C MET A 500 10.66 -17.06 7.62
N LEU A 501 10.45 -16.87 8.93
CA LEU A 501 10.71 -17.88 9.97
C LEU A 501 9.93 -19.19 9.72
N GLY A 502 8.65 -19.09 9.35
CA GLY A 502 7.83 -20.26 9.01
C GLY A 502 8.32 -20.98 7.76
N LEU A 503 8.61 -20.25 6.68
CA LEU A 503 9.13 -20.79 5.43
C LEU A 503 10.48 -21.50 5.63
N THR A 504 11.41 -20.89 6.35
CA THR A 504 12.73 -21.49 6.64
C THR A 504 12.63 -22.73 7.52
N THR A 505 11.73 -22.75 8.51
CA THR A 505 11.54 -23.92 9.38
C THR A 505 10.95 -25.10 8.60
N LEU A 506 10.04 -24.83 7.65
CA LEU A 506 9.53 -25.84 6.71
C LEU A 506 10.63 -26.37 5.77
N ILE A 507 11.54 -25.50 5.32
CA ILE A 507 12.71 -25.90 4.52
C ILE A 507 13.67 -26.78 5.33
N ASP A 508 13.92 -26.47 6.61
CA ASP A 508 14.79 -27.31 7.46
C ASP A 508 14.25 -28.73 7.60
N LEU A 509 12.94 -28.88 7.86
CA LEU A 509 12.27 -30.17 7.89
C LEU A 509 12.43 -30.95 6.57
N ILE A 510 12.46 -30.28 5.40
CA ILE A 510 12.76 -30.95 4.14
C ILE A 510 14.25 -31.35 4.06
N VAL A 511 15.16 -30.48 4.46
CA VAL A 511 16.61 -30.71 4.41
C VAL A 511 17.06 -31.83 5.35
N ILE A 512 16.61 -31.84 6.61
CA ILE A 512 16.99 -32.89 7.58
C ILE A 512 16.48 -34.27 7.16
N PHE A 513 15.24 -34.38 6.62
CA PHE A 513 14.64 -35.64 6.19
C PHE A 513 15.14 -36.12 4.81
N LEU A 514 15.29 -35.25 3.81
CA LEU A 514 15.60 -35.64 2.43
C LEU A 514 17.09 -35.53 2.06
N PHE A 515 17.87 -34.72 2.78
CA PHE A 515 19.32 -34.58 2.55
C PHE A 515 20.14 -35.14 3.72
N THR A 516 20.06 -34.55 4.91
CA THR A 516 21.00 -34.84 6.01
C THR A 516 21.00 -36.32 6.41
N LYS A 517 19.83 -36.90 6.72
CA LYS A 517 19.76 -38.33 7.12
C LYS A 517 20.13 -39.30 5.97
N PRO A 518 19.66 -39.10 4.72
CA PRO A 518 20.13 -39.89 3.58
C PRO A 518 21.64 -39.82 3.34
N ILE A 519 22.25 -38.63 3.39
CA ILE A 519 23.70 -38.45 3.23
C ILE A 519 24.47 -39.16 4.34
N ILE A 520 24.07 -39.03 5.61
CA ILE A 520 24.70 -39.74 6.73
C ILE A 520 24.53 -41.27 6.60
N THR A 521 23.38 -41.75 6.11
CA THR A 521 23.18 -43.17 5.78
C THR A 521 24.15 -43.67 4.70
N LEU A 522 24.51 -42.82 3.72
CA LEU A 522 25.49 -43.16 2.69
C LEU A 522 26.93 -43.11 3.23
N LEU A 523 27.29 -42.05 3.96
CA LEU A 523 28.62 -41.90 4.58
C LEU A 523 28.93 -43.02 5.59
N ALA A 524 27.92 -43.58 6.25
CA ALA A 524 28.04 -44.76 7.11
C ALA A 524 28.52 -46.05 6.39
N ASN A 525 28.61 -46.04 5.06
CA ASN A 525 29.20 -47.10 4.24
C ASN A 525 30.62 -46.78 3.73
N VAL A 526 31.09 -45.54 3.90
CA VAL A 526 32.42 -45.10 3.44
C VAL A 526 33.47 -45.43 4.51
N ASN A 527 34.54 -46.13 4.11
CA ASN A 527 35.57 -46.65 5.03
C ASN A 527 36.12 -45.61 6.01
N PHE A 528 36.32 -44.35 5.58
CA PHE A 528 36.83 -43.25 6.42
C PHE A 528 35.93 -42.94 7.64
N PHE A 529 34.61 -43.02 7.48
CA PHE A 529 33.66 -42.83 8.59
C PHE A 529 33.41 -44.15 9.32
N ALA A 530 33.26 -45.25 8.59
CA ALA A 530 32.99 -46.57 9.16
C ALA A 530 34.14 -47.10 10.05
N SER A 531 35.38 -46.66 9.83
CA SER A 531 36.54 -46.98 10.69
C SER A 531 36.67 -46.10 11.93
N GLY A 532 35.78 -45.12 12.15
CA GLY A 532 35.84 -44.20 13.29
C GLY A 532 37.08 -43.31 13.32
N HIS A 533 37.61 -42.92 12.15
CA HIS A 533 38.87 -42.18 12.06
C HIS A 533 38.81 -40.84 12.82
N LYS A 534 39.90 -40.39 13.45
CA LYS A 534 39.89 -39.19 14.35
C LYS A 534 39.38 -37.91 13.69
N LEU A 535 39.57 -37.74 12.38
CA LEU A 535 39.08 -36.60 11.60
C LEU A 535 37.59 -36.72 11.19
N SER A 536 36.97 -37.90 11.32
CA SER A 536 35.55 -38.13 10.98
C SER A 536 34.56 -37.40 11.90
N GLY A 537 34.99 -37.04 13.11
CA GLY A 537 34.11 -36.57 14.18
C GLY A 537 33.43 -37.68 15.00
N LEU A 538 33.76 -38.96 14.71
CA LEU A 538 33.14 -40.18 15.27
C LEU A 538 34.20 -41.16 15.81
N ASP A 539 35.11 -40.67 16.67
CA ASP A 539 36.22 -41.47 17.22
C ASP A 539 35.71 -42.60 18.15
N SER A 540 35.80 -43.84 17.67
CA SER A 540 35.38 -45.06 18.37
C SER A 540 36.40 -45.55 19.40
N HIS A 541 37.63 -45.03 19.39
CA HIS A 541 38.79 -45.64 20.05
C HIS A 541 38.79 -45.47 21.59
N LYS A 542 37.77 -44.79 22.14
CA LYS A 542 37.54 -44.63 23.59
C LYS A 542 36.66 -45.72 24.22
N VAL A 543 35.96 -46.55 23.43
CA VAL A 543 34.93 -47.48 23.96
C VAL A 543 35.51 -48.87 24.33
N VAL A 544 36.54 -49.33 23.63
CA VAL A 544 37.01 -50.73 23.67
C VAL A 544 37.97 -51.03 24.85
N ARG A 545 37.63 -50.58 26.07
CA ARG A 545 38.37 -50.93 27.31
C ARG A 545 37.50 -51.36 28.50
N GLY A 546 36.18 -51.31 28.41
CA GLY A 546 35.29 -51.63 29.55
C GLY A 546 34.88 -53.10 29.72
N THR A 547 34.88 -53.91 28.64
CA THR A 547 34.03 -55.11 28.57
C THR A 547 34.76 -56.45 28.34
N MET A 548 36.09 -56.52 28.53
CA MET A 548 36.85 -57.79 28.54
C MET A 548 37.65 -58.02 29.84
N ALA A 549 37.04 -57.71 30.99
CA ALA A 549 37.62 -57.95 32.32
C ALA A 549 36.64 -58.62 33.32
N GLY A 550 35.46 -59.07 32.88
CA GLY A 550 34.36 -59.49 33.75
C GLY A 550 33.67 -60.79 33.34
N ARG A 551 34.43 -61.84 33.01
CA ARG A 551 33.84 -63.18 32.73
C ARG A 551 34.75 -64.40 32.94
N GLN A 552 35.53 -64.42 34.03
CA GLN A 552 36.18 -65.64 34.56
C GLN A 552 36.19 -65.64 36.10
N SER A 553 35.06 -66.02 36.69
CA SER A 553 34.90 -66.58 38.04
C SER A 553 33.45 -67.06 38.19
#